data_AF-A0A2E5YMC7-F1
#
_entry.id   AF-A0A2E5YMC7-F1
#
_cell.length_a   1.000
_cell.length_b   1.000
_cell.length_c   1.000
_cell.angle_alpha   90.00
_cell.angle_beta   90.00
_cell.angle_gamma   90.00
#
_symmetry.space_group_name_H-M   'P 1'
#
loop_
_entity.id
_entity.type
_entity.pdbx_description
1 polymer ?
#
loop_
_entity_poly.entity_id
_entity_poly.type
_entity_poly.pdbx_seq_one_letter_code
_entity_poly.pdbx_strand_id
1 'polypeptide(L)'
;MVGSRLVENAALQKELKRQGSRTATARSEIEAMARLAGTTPDLAPSEFSLGRSDGASFVQSTRALAGTEGLPIVLLDEVARENRRAAARAVGAAGYVILPPEISRVVTRLGHLLDEPKERRFTRYPDRLSARLQGLNTPCVATEVGRGGVFIATEVAVDLHRAMSCRIALPGLGRDLHLEGEVLYRTQIQGAPLGLGLHFAEISPEDEANLIVYLMQLERKR
;
A
#
# COMPACT_ATOMS: atom_id res chain seq x y z
N MET A 1 10.01 -4.99 4.87
CA MET A 1 11.46 -4.74 5.09
C MET A 1 12.25 -5.49 4.03
N VAL A 2 13.23 -4.84 3.41
CA VAL A 2 14.00 -5.40 2.28
C VAL A 2 15.50 -5.30 2.54
N GLY A 3 16.21 -6.42 2.48
CA GLY A 3 17.66 -6.53 2.71
C GLY A 3 18.01 -7.46 3.87
N SER A 4 19.06 -8.26 3.70
CA SER A 4 19.45 -9.32 4.66
C SER A 4 19.73 -8.81 6.07
N ARG A 5 20.46 -7.69 6.22
CA ARG A 5 20.81 -7.12 7.53
C ARG A 5 19.59 -6.52 8.23
N LEU A 6 18.67 -5.89 7.49
CA LEU A 6 17.40 -5.43 8.06
C LEU A 6 16.53 -6.61 8.50
N VAL A 7 16.49 -7.68 7.72
CA VAL A 7 15.78 -8.91 8.07
C VAL A 7 16.43 -9.61 9.27
N GLU A 8 17.72 -9.43 9.50
CA GLU A 8 18.42 -9.98 10.68
C GLU A 8 18.38 -9.06 11.91
N ASN A 9 17.91 -7.81 11.74
CA ASN A 9 17.82 -6.85 12.83
C ASN A 9 16.65 -7.16 13.77
N ALA A 10 16.91 -7.99 14.78
CA ALA A 10 15.91 -8.43 15.77
C ALA A 10 15.32 -7.27 16.58
N ALA A 11 16.11 -6.23 16.86
CA ALA A 11 15.64 -5.06 17.60
C ALA A 11 14.61 -4.26 16.79
N LEU A 12 14.86 -4.05 15.50
CA LEU A 12 13.93 -3.40 14.58
C LEU A 12 12.62 -4.18 14.45
N GLN A 13 12.71 -5.50 14.25
CA GLN A 13 11.51 -6.35 14.19
C GLN A 13 10.67 -6.28 15.45
N LYS A 14 11.33 -6.37 16.61
CA LYS A 14 10.64 -6.30 17.91
C LYS A 14 9.94 -4.97 18.09
N GLU A 15 10.59 -3.86 17.72
CA GLU A 15 10.02 -2.53 17.85
C GLU A 15 8.85 -2.30 16.88
N LEU A 16 8.97 -2.72 15.62
CA LEU A 16 7.85 -2.68 14.66
C LEU A 16 6.65 -3.48 15.17
N LYS A 17 6.88 -4.69 15.68
CA LYS A 17 5.82 -5.52 16.26
C LYS A 17 5.20 -4.87 17.51
N ARG A 18 6.02 -4.24 18.37
CA ARG A 18 5.55 -3.53 19.57
C ARG A 18 4.62 -2.37 19.22
N GLN A 19 4.85 -1.72 18.09
CA GLN A 19 4.03 -0.63 17.54
C GLN A 19 2.82 -1.14 16.74
N GLY A 20 2.53 -2.45 16.76
CA GLY A 20 1.39 -3.05 16.06
C GLY A 20 1.56 -3.18 14.56
N SER A 21 2.76 -2.96 14.01
CA SER A 21 3.00 -3.06 12.57
C SER A 21 2.93 -4.51 12.09
N ARG A 22 2.24 -4.74 10.97
CA ARG A 22 2.33 -6.00 10.20
C ARG A 22 3.57 -5.95 9.31
N THR A 23 4.47 -6.92 9.43
CA THR A 23 5.75 -6.91 8.70
C THR A 23 5.89 -8.10 7.76
N ALA A 24 6.20 -7.82 6.49
CA ALA A 24 6.75 -8.79 5.56
C ALA A 24 8.24 -8.51 5.31
N THR A 25 9.02 -9.56 5.06
CA THR A 25 10.48 -9.48 4.88
C THR A 25 10.91 -10.01 3.53
N ALA A 26 11.88 -9.36 2.90
CA ALA A 26 12.56 -9.85 1.71
C ALA A 26 14.07 -9.65 1.87
N ARG A 27 14.89 -10.60 1.42
CA ARG A 27 16.36 -10.51 1.50
C ARG A 27 17.01 -9.91 0.26
N SER A 28 16.24 -9.72 -0.82
CA SER A 28 16.71 -9.17 -2.09
C SER A 28 15.62 -8.35 -2.79
N GLU A 29 16.02 -7.55 -3.79
CA GLU A 29 15.09 -6.85 -4.69
C GLU A 29 14.12 -7.81 -5.37
N ILE A 30 14.61 -8.94 -5.89
CA ILE A 30 13.78 -9.94 -6.59
C ILE A 30 12.71 -10.50 -5.66
N GLU A 31 13.07 -10.86 -4.43
CA GLU A 31 12.11 -11.36 -3.45
C GLU A 31 11.11 -10.28 -3.05
N ALA A 32 11.54 -9.02 -2.91
CA ALA A 32 10.66 -7.91 -2.59
C ALA A 32 9.62 -7.68 -3.71
N MET A 33 10.07 -7.66 -4.96
CA MET A 33 9.19 -7.51 -6.13
C MET A 33 8.19 -8.66 -6.25
N ALA A 34 8.63 -9.92 -6.01
CA ALA A 34 7.75 -11.08 -5.99
C ALA A 34 6.65 -10.96 -4.92
N ARG A 35 6.97 -10.41 -3.74
CA ARG A 35 5.98 -10.18 -2.67
C ARG A 35 5.03 -9.02 -2.99
N LEU A 36 5.53 -7.94 -3.57
CA LEU A 36 4.71 -6.80 -3.98
C LEU A 36 3.72 -7.17 -5.10
N ALA A 37 3.97 -8.25 -5.85
CA ALA A 37 3.01 -8.76 -6.83
C ALA A 37 1.73 -9.36 -6.19
N GLY A 38 1.73 -9.64 -4.88
CA GLY A 38 0.59 -10.21 -4.17
C GLY A 38 0.27 -9.55 -2.83
N THR A 39 0.96 -8.47 -2.46
CA THR A 39 0.73 -7.75 -1.19
C THR A 39 0.74 -6.24 -1.39
N THR A 40 0.07 -5.53 -0.48
CA THR A 40 -0.13 -4.08 -0.49
C THR A 40 0.43 -3.47 0.80
N PRO A 41 1.77 -3.36 0.93
CA PRO A 41 2.36 -2.73 2.09
C PRO A 41 2.08 -1.22 2.10
N ASP A 42 1.97 -0.64 3.29
CA ASP A 42 1.81 0.80 3.44
C ASP A 42 3.11 1.58 3.18
N LEU A 43 4.25 0.96 3.48
CA LEU A 43 5.60 1.49 3.31
C LEU A 43 6.61 0.33 3.21
N ALA A 44 7.69 0.51 2.45
CA ALA A 44 8.77 -0.46 2.37
C ALA A 44 10.11 0.14 2.85
N PRO A 45 10.59 -0.19 4.05
CA PRO A 45 11.97 0.12 4.42
C PRO A 45 12.90 -0.87 3.73
N SER A 46 13.92 -0.36 3.04
CA SER A 46 14.88 -1.16 2.27
C SER A 46 16.30 -0.74 2.63
N GLU A 47 17.23 -1.70 2.71
CA GLU A 47 18.65 -1.35 2.66
C GLU A 47 18.97 -0.65 1.35
N PHE A 48 19.94 0.25 1.39
CA PHE A 48 20.53 0.79 0.17
C PHE A 48 21.32 -0.28 -0.58
N SER A 49 21.97 -1.23 0.10
CA SER A 49 22.76 -2.29 -0.55
C SER A 49 22.03 -3.62 -0.48
N LEU A 50 21.63 -4.17 -1.63
CA LEU A 50 20.85 -5.41 -1.75
C LEU A 50 21.65 -6.54 -2.42
N GLY A 51 22.96 -6.58 -2.16
CA GLY A 51 23.87 -7.56 -2.75
C GLY A 51 24.23 -7.20 -4.19
N ARG A 52 23.60 -7.87 -5.17
CA ARG A 52 23.87 -7.65 -6.61
C ARG A 52 23.16 -6.42 -7.19
N SER A 53 22.17 -5.90 -6.48
CA SER A 53 21.47 -4.67 -6.83
C SER A 53 21.48 -3.70 -5.64
N ASP A 54 20.88 -2.52 -5.82
CA ASP A 54 20.80 -1.52 -4.77
C ASP A 54 19.35 -1.07 -4.53
N GLY A 55 19.15 -0.34 -3.44
CA GLY A 55 17.84 0.16 -3.06
C GLY A 55 17.30 1.18 -4.07
N ALA A 56 18.16 1.86 -4.83
CA ALA A 56 17.73 2.81 -5.83
C ALA A 56 17.13 2.10 -7.06
N SER A 57 17.73 0.99 -7.52
CA SER A 57 17.14 0.13 -8.54
C SER A 57 15.81 -0.47 -8.06
N PHE A 58 15.73 -0.91 -6.81
CA PHE A 58 14.47 -1.40 -6.24
C PHE A 58 13.36 -0.34 -6.29
N VAL A 59 13.66 0.92 -5.95
CA VAL A 59 12.68 2.02 -6.07
C VAL A 59 12.16 2.13 -7.50
N GLN A 60 13.06 2.16 -8.49
CA GLN A 60 12.67 2.23 -9.90
C GLN A 60 11.82 1.03 -10.33
N SER A 61 12.21 -0.19 -9.94
CA SER A 61 11.47 -1.43 -10.23
C SER A 61 10.04 -1.39 -9.69
N THR A 62 9.81 -0.82 -8.49
CA THR A 62 8.43 -0.67 -7.97
C THR A 62 7.58 0.30 -8.77
N ARG A 63 8.17 1.33 -9.40
CA ARG A 63 7.42 2.25 -10.27
C ARG A 63 6.93 1.57 -11.55
N ALA A 64 7.56 0.48 -11.97
CA ALA A 64 7.09 -0.33 -13.09
C ALA A 64 6.01 -1.35 -12.68
N LEU A 65 5.75 -1.52 -11.39
CA LEU A 65 4.73 -2.45 -10.90
C LEU A 65 3.39 -1.72 -10.70
N ALA A 66 2.44 -2.08 -11.56
CA ALA A 66 1.10 -1.50 -11.62
C ALA A 66 0.44 -1.38 -10.25
N GLY A 67 0.05 -0.15 -9.92
CA GLY A 67 -0.64 0.19 -8.69
C GLY A 67 0.25 0.38 -7.47
N THR A 68 1.58 0.32 -7.59
CA THR A 68 2.54 0.59 -6.49
C THR A 68 3.45 1.79 -6.74
N GLU A 69 3.12 2.61 -7.74
CA GLU A 69 3.93 3.74 -8.17
C GLU A 69 4.09 4.79 -7.05
N GLY A 70 3.09 4.92 -6.19
CA GLY A 70 3.11 5.82 -5.02
C GLY A 70 3.58 5.16 -3.73
N LEU A 71 4.02 3.89 -3.74
CA LEU A 71 4.48 3.21 -2.52
C LEU A 71 5.71 3.94 -1.95
N PRO A 72 5.66 4.45 -0.70
CA PRO A 72 6.82 5.06 -0.08
C PRO A 72 7.88 4.00 0.23
N ILE A 73 9.07 4.21 -0.33
CA ILE A 73 10.25 3.39 -0.06
C ILE A 73 11.28 4.25 0.67
N VAL A 74 11.69 3.80 1.85
CA VAL A 74 12.70 4.47 2.67
C VAL A 74 14.00 3.67 2.58
N LEU A 75 15.04 4.30 2.03
CA LEU A 75 16.35 3.69 1.91
C LEU A 75 17.14 3.87 3.21
N LEU A 76 17.60 2.75 3.75
CA LEU A 76 18.32 2.64 5.01
C LEU A 76 19.79 2.31 4.72
N ASP A 77 20.69 3.03 5.36
CA ASP A 77 22.13 2.79 5.29
C ASP A 77 22.73 2.85 6.70
N GLU A 78 23.92 2.28 6.89
CA GLU A 78 24.65 2.37 8.15
C GLU A 78 25.61 3.55 8.17
N VAL A 79 26.09 3.94 6.98
CA VAL A 79 27.09 4.99 6.81
C VAL A 79 26.58 6.03 5.83
N ALA A 80 26.65 7.29 6.22
CA ALA A 80 26.29 8.40 5.36
C ALA A 80 27.22 8.50 4.15
N ARG A 81 26.65 8.44 2.95
CA ARG A 81 27.37 8.68 1.69
C ARG A 81 26.57 9.65 0.82
N GLU A 82 27.16 10.77 0.43
CA GLU A 82 26.43 11.82 -0.29
C GLU A 82 25.99 11.38 -1.69
N ASN A 83 26.80 10.57 -2.39
CA ASN A 83 26.41 9.98 -3.66
C ASN A 83 25.16 9.08 -3.54
N ARG A 84 25.05 8.30 -2.46
CA ARG A 84 23.87 7.46 -2.19
C ARG A 84 22.65 8.30 -1.82
N ARG A 85 22.83 9.36 -1.04
CA ARG A 85 21.76 10.33 -0.74
C ARG A 85 21.25 10.99 -2.02
N ALA A 86 22.15 11.39 -2.92
CA ALA A 86 21.80 11.96 -4.22
C ALA A 86 21.05 10.96 -5.09
N ALA A 87 21.53 9.71 -5.18
CA ALA A 87 20.87 8.63 -5.91
C ALA A 87 19.47 8.35 -5.37
N ALA A 88 19.30 8.27 -4.05
CA ALA A 88 17.99 8.08 -3.40
C ALA A 88 16.99 9.19 -3.77
N ARG A 89 17.44 10.45 -3.79
CA ARG A 89 16.61 11.59 -4.22
C ARG A 89 16.24 11.47 -5.69
N ALA A 90 17.20 11.14 -6.56
CA ALA A 90 16.99 11.08 -8.01
C ALA A 90 15.96 10.03 -8.42
N VAL A 91 15.86 8.91 -7.70
CA VAL A 91 14.85 7.87 -7.95
C VAL A 91 13.51 8.10 -7.25
N GLY A 92 13.37 9.19 -6.49
CA GLY A 92 12.13 9.51 -5.78
C GLY A 92 11.87 8.61 -4.55
N ALA A 93 12.92 8.22 -3.83
CA ALA A 93 12.74 7.55 -2.54
C ALA A 93 12.04 8.48 -1.54
N ALA A 94 11.14 7.93 -0.71
CA ALA A 94 10.43 8.69 0.32
C ALA A 94 11.37 9.20 1.43
N GLY A 95 12.53 8.56 1.60
CA GLY A 95 13.58 9.03 2.48
C GLY A 95 14.89 8.27 2.31
N TYR A 96 15.98 8.89 2.76
CA TYR A 96 17.28 8.26 2.98
C TYR A 96 17.66 8.46 4.45
N VAL A 97 17.70 7.37 5.19
CA VAL A 97 17.88 7.38 6.65
C VAL A 97 19.11 6.56 7.00
N ILE A 98 20.01 7.17 7.76
CA ILE A 98 21.10 6.44 8.39
C ILE A 98 20.54 5.78 9.63
N LEU A 99 20.69 4.46 9.72
CA LEU A 99 20.24 3.68 10.87
C LEU A 99 20.95 4.22 12.12
N PRO A 100 20.23 4.93 13.01
CA PRO A 100 20.78 5.37 14.28
C PRO A 100 20.97 4.14 15.20
N PRO A 101 21.77 4.27 16.27
CA PRO A 101 21.83 3.25 17.32
C PRO A 101 20.48 3.02 18.01
N GLU A 102 19.60 4.04 18.03
CA GLU A 102 18.30 3.98 18.68
C GLU A 102 17.18 3.61 17.70
N ILE A 103 16.78 2.34 17.70
CA ILE A 103 15.79 1.75 16.78
C ILE A 103 14.41 2.41 16.87
N SER A 104 13.98 2.82 18.07
CA SER A 104 12.71 3.51 18.30
C SER A 104 12.55 4.73 17.38
N ARG A 105 13.62 5.53 17.22
CA ARG A 105 13.61 6.72 16.36
C ARG A 105 13.39 6.38 14.89
N VAL A 106 13.91 5.25 14.42
CA VAL A 106 13.66 4.78 13.04
C VAL A 106 12.18 4.49 12.89
N VAL A 107 11.61 3.69 13.78
CA VAL A 107 10.22 3.28 13.69
C VAL A 107 9.27 4.47 13.81
N THR A 108 9.51 5.40 14.73
CA THR A 108 8.76 6.66 14.82
C THR A 108 8.83 7.46 13.52
N ARG A 109 10.02 7.57 12.91
CA ARG A 109 10.19 8.29 11.64
C ARG A 109 9.45 7.60 10.49
N LEU A 110 9.43 6.27 10.46
CA LEU A 110 8.65 5.51 9.48
C LEU A 110 7.14 5.73 9.68
N GLY A 111 6.68 5.80 10.93
CA GLY A 111 5.28 6.10 11.27
C GLY A 111 4.84 7.47 10.76
N HIS A 112 5.63 8.52 11.00
CA HIS A 112 5.32 9.86 10.49
C HIS A 112 5.18 9.93 8.95
N LEU A 113 5.92 9.11 8.22
CA LEU A 113 5.78 9.04 6.76
C LEU A 113 4.46 8.39 6.30
N LEU A 114 3.82 7.60 7.16
CA LEU A 114 2.50 7.01 6.91
C LEU A 114 1.38 7.98 7.25
N ASP A 115 1.55 8.78 8.31
CA ASP A 115 0.54 9.72 8.80
C ASP A 115 0.41 10.98 7.92
N GLU A 116 1.50 11.36 7.22
CA GLU A 116 1.53 12.51 6.31
C GLU A 116 1.74 12.10 4.84
N PRO A 117 0.79 11.35 4.23
CA PRO A 117 0.92 10.99 2.82
C PRO A 117 0.79 12.25 1.96
N LYS A 118 1.91 12.69 1.37
CA LYS A 118 1.92 13.84 0.45
C LYS A 118 1.08 13.59 -0.81
N GLU A 119 0.98 12.33 -1.22
CA GLU A 119 0.26 11.89 -2.42
C GLU A 119 -0.42 10.54 -2.18
N ARG A 120 -1.34 10.18 -3.08
CA ARG A 120 -2.03 8.89 -3.04
C ARG A 120 -1.05 7.76 -3.31
N ARG A 121 -0.99 6.78 -2.41
CA ARG A 121 0.00 5.68 -2.47
C ARG A 121 -0.25 4.67 -3.60
N PHE A 122 -1.50 4.50 -4.01
CA PHE A 122 -1.89 3.49 -4.99
C PHE A 122 -2.77 4.11 -6.08
N THR A 123 -2.52 3.69 -7.32
CA THR A 123 -3.32 4.05 -8.50
C THR A 123 -4.76 3.56 -8.32
N ARG A 124 -5.71 4.40 -8.78
CA ARG A 124 -7.14 4.05 -8.84
C ARG A 124 -7.53 3.76 -10.28
N TYR A 125 -8.19 2.63 -10.43
CA TYR A 125 -8.67 2.13 -11.70
C TYR A 125 -10.18 2.35 -11.77
N PRO A 126 -10.67 3.12 -12.75
CA PRO A 126 -12.09 3.27 -12.96
C PRO A 126 -12.67 1.95 -13.45
N ASP A 127 -13.72 1.48 -12.78
CA ASP A 127 -14.50 0.33 -13.22
C ASP A 127 -15.85 0.34 -12.49
N ARG A 128 -16.90 -0.25 -13.07
CA ARG A 128 -18.23 -0.31 -12.46
C ARG A 128 -18.50 -1.72 -11.94
N LEU A 129 -18.20 -1.94 -10.67
CA LEU A 129 -18.35 -3.24 -10.03
C LEU A 129 -19.57 -3.27 -9.11
N SER A 130 -20.31 -4.38 -9.15
CA SER A 130 -21.36 -4.63 -8.18
C SER A 130 -20.74 -4.76 -6.79
N ALA A 131 -21.24 -3.99 -5.83
CA ALA A 131 -20.76 -4.00 -4.46
C ALA A 131 -21.93 -4.12 -3.47
N ARG A 132 -21.66 -4.75 -2.33
CA ARG A 132 -22.55 -4.82 -1.18
C ARG A 132 -21.79 -4.41 0.07
N LEU A 133 -22.40 -3.51 0.84
CA LEU A 133 -21.91 -3.10 2.15
C LEU A 133 -22.87 -3.66 3.20
N GLN A 134 -22.32 -4.39 4.17
CA GLN A 134 -23.13 -4.94 5.25
C GLN A 134 -23.80 -3.81 6.04
N GLY A 135 -25.11 -3.94 6.27
CA GLY A 135 -25.93 -2.92 6.92
C GLY A 135 -26.60 -1.94 5.95
N LEU A 136 -26.26 -1.97 4.65
CA LEU A 136 -27.03 -1.28 3.62
C LEU A 136 -27.95 -2.27 2.89
N ASN A 137 -29.22 -1.90 2.75
CA ASN A 137 -30.22 -2.74 2.08
C ASN A 137 -30.23 -2.57 0.56
N THR A 138 -29.57 -1.53 0.05
CA THR A 138 -29.48 -1.22 -1.38
C THR A 138 -28.16 -1.71 -1.96
N PRO A 139 -28.17 -2.40 -3.11
CA PRO A 139 -26.95 -2.66 -3.88
C PRO A 139 -26.21 -1.35 -4.16
N CYS A 140 -24.89 -1.39 -4.07
CA CYS A 140 -24.02 -0.25 -4.33
C CYS A 140 -23.16 -0.53 -5.57
N VAL A 141 -22.52 0.52 -6.10
CA VAL A 141 -21.59 0.38 -7.21
C VAL A 141 -20.22 0.89 -6.78
N ALA A 142 -19.21 0.04 -6.84
CA ALA A 142 -17.83 0.51 -6.79
C ALA A 142 -17.47 1.13 -8.14
N THR A 143 -16.98 2.37 -8.14
CA THR A 143 -16.65 3.11 -9.39
C THR A 143 -15.15 3.31 -9.60
N GLU A 144 -14.35 3.20 -8.53
CA GLU A 144 -12.91 3.29 -8.58
C GLU A 144 -12.27 2.33 -7.58
N VAL A 145 -11.40 1.45 -8.03
CA VAL A 145 -10.76 0.43 -7.19
C VAL A 145 -9.25 0.62 -7.21
N GLY A 146 -8.59 0.44 -6.08
CA GLY A 146 -7.13 0.39 -5.99
C GLY A 146 -6.70 -0.56 -4.89
N ARG A 147 -5.38 -0.77 -4.75
CA ARG A 147 -4.86 -1.74 -3.79
C ARG A 147 -5.23 -1.45 -2.33
N GLY A 148 -5.32 -0.18 -1.96
CA GLY A 148 -5.63 0.25 -0.58
C GLY A 148 -7.08 0.70 -0.34
N GLY A 149 -8.00 0.50 -1.28
CA GLY A 149 -9.40 0.86 -1.05
C GLY A 149 -10.26 0.90 -2.30
N VAL A 150 -11.49 1.37 -2.13
CA VAL A 150 -12.50 1.52 -3.19
C VAL A 150 -13.33 2.78 -2.98
N PHE A 151 -13.83 3.39 -4.06
CA PHE A 151 -14.91 4.36 -3.98
C PHE A 151 -16.25 3.69 -4.28
N ILE A 152 -17.20 3.81 -3.36
CA ILE A 152 -18.54 3.26 -3.48
C ILE A 152 -19.52 4.41 -3.73
N ALA A 153 -20.15 4.41 -4.90
CA ALA A 153 -21.28 5.26 -5.21
C ALA A 153 -22.52 4.76 -4.47
N THR A 154 -23.05 5.60 -3.60
CA THR A 154 -24.25 5.34 -2.79
C THR A 154 -24.80 6.66 -2.24
N GLU A 155 -26.12 6.76 -2.17
CA GLU A 155 -26.79 7.92 -1.56
C GLU A 155 -26.95 7.75 -0.04
N VAL A 156 -26.72 6.53 0.47
CA VAL A 156 -26.89 6.24 1.89
C VAL A 156 -25.80 6.93 2.70
N ALA A 157 -26.22 7.69 3.70
CA ALA A 157 -25.31 8.31 4.65
C ALA A 157 -24.73 7.25 5.60
N VAL A 158 -23.41 7.17 5.62
CA VAL A 158 -22.64 6.33 6.55
C VAL A 158 -21.67 7.23 7.29
N ASP A 159 -21.47 7.00 8.59
CA ASP A 159 -20.53 7.80 9.38
C ASP A 159 -19.07 7.53 8.98
N LEU A 160 -18.23 8.55 9.12
CA LEU A 160 -16.78 8.40 8.98
C LEU A 160 -16.23 7.46 10.05
N HIS A 161 -15.13 6.79 9.73
CA HIS A 161 -14.45 5.82 10.60
C HIS A 161 -15.28 4.57 10.96
N ARG A 162 -16.45 4.41 10.33
CA ARG A 162 -17.27 3.23 10.52
C ARG A 162 -16.64 2.04 9.80
N ALA A 163 -16.37 0.97 10.56
CA ALA A 163 -16.01 -0.32 10.01
C ALA A 163 -17.22 -0.99 9.33
N MET A 164 -16.98 -1.56 8.15
CA MET A 164 -18.00 -2.20 7.33
C MET A 164 -17.44 -3.40 6.57
N SER A 165 -18.16 -4.51 6.64
CA SER A 165 -17.91 -5.64 5.75
C SER A 165 -18.37 -5.32 4.34
N CYS A 166 -17.50 -5.53 3.37
CA CYS A 166 -17.73 -5.23 1.96
C CYS A 166 -17.50 -6.46 1.10
N ARG A 167 -18.40 -6.64 0.13
CA ARG A 167 -18.24 -7.61 -0.96
C ARG A 167 -18.27 -6.90 -2.30
N ILE A 168 -17.31 -7.18 -3.17
CA ILE A 168 -17.21 -6.58 -4.51
C ILE A 168 -17.05 -7.71 -5.53
N ALA A 169 -17.89 -7.73 -6.57
CA ALA A 169 -17.74 -8.69 -7.65
C ALA A 169 -16.53 -8.32 -8.54
N LEU A 170 -15.65 -9.28 -8.80
CA LEU A 170 -14.51 -9.17 -9.73
C LEU A 170 -14.82 -9.97 -11.00
N PRO A 171 -15.55 -9.39 -11.98
CA PRO A 171 -16.11 -10.14 -13.11
C PRO A 171 -15.04 -10.79 -13.99
N GLY A 172 -13.89 -10.15 -14.18
CA GLY A 172 -12.76 -10.69 -14.94
C GLY A 172 -12.12 -11.94 -14.31
N LEU A 173 -12.41 -12.23 -13.04
CA LEU A 173 -11.95 -13.42 -12.32
C LEU A 173 -13.09 -14.40 -11.98
N GLY A 174 -14.35 -14.01 -12.19
CA GLY A 174 -15.51 -14.82 -11.80
C GLY A 174 -15.59 -15.08 -10.29
N ARG A 175 -15.11 -14.15 -9.47
CA ARG A 175 -15.02 -14.26 -8.01
C ARG A 175 -15.54 -13.01 -7.33
N ASP A 176 -15.87 -13.14 -6.05
CA ASP A 176 -16.15 -12.02 -5.16
C ASP A 176 -14.92 -11.75 -4.30
N LEU A 177 -14.62 -10.47 -4.09
CA LEU A 177 -13.66 -9.95 -3.13
C LEU A 177 -14.38 -9.67 -1.82
N HIS A 178 -13.85 -10.19 -0.71
CA HIS A 178 -14.35 -9.95 0.65
C HIS A 178 -13.32 -9.20 1.49
N LEU A 179 -13.76 -8.17 2.20
CA LEU A 179 -12.89 -7.36 3.05
C LEU A 179 -13.68 -6.62 4.14
N GLU A 180 -12.97 -6.22 5.18
CA GLU A 180 -13.43 -5.21 6.13
C GLU A 180 -12.79 -3.87 5.77
N GLY A 181 -13.62 -2.84 5.67
CA GLY A 181 -13.17 -1.51 5.31
C GLY A 181 -13.67 -0.44 6.26
N GLU A 182 -12.95 0.68 6.27
CA GLU A 182 -13.27 1.86 7.07
C GLU A 182 -13.63 3.03 6.15
N VAL A 183 -14.71 3.74 6.47
CA VAL A 183 -15.12 4.94 5.73
C VAL A 183 -14.16 6.10 6.02
N LEU A 184 -13.32 6.48 5.06
CA LEU A 184 -12.36 7.57 5.24
C LEU A 184 -12.93 8.96 4.93
N TYR A 185 -13.74 9.05 3.87
CA TYR A 185 -14.34 10.32 3.46
C TYR A 185 -15.64 10.08 2.69
N ARG A 186 -16.41 11.16 2.54
CA ARG A 186 -17.63 11.18 1.74
C ARG A 186 -17.55 12.31 0.74
N THR A 187 -18.04 12.06 -0.46
CA THR A 187 -18.20 13.09 -1.47
C THR A 187 -19.64 13.56 -1.47
N GLN A 188 -19.87 14.81 -1.08
CA GLN A 188 -21.20 15.47 -1.12
C GLN A 188 -21.21 16.68 -2.06
N ILE A 189 -20.17 16.84 -2.87
CA ILE A 189 -19.97 18.02 -3.73
C ILE A 189 -20.91 17.95 -4.94
N GLN A 190 -21.58 19.06 -5.25
CA GLN A 190 -22.40 19.23 -6.45
C GLN A 190 -21.56 18.97 -7.71
N GLY A 191 -21.99 18.02 -8.55
CA GLY A 191 -21.29 17.65 -9.79
C GLY A 191 -20.31 16.49 -9.66
N ALA A 192 -20.06 15.97 -8.44
CA ALA A 192 -19.32 14.72 -8.22
C ALA A 192 -20.28 13.58 -7.84
N PRO A 193 -19.94 12.30 -8.11
CA PRO A 193 -20.75 11.17 -7.67
C PRO A 193 -20.88 11.17 -6.14
N LEU A 194 -22.11 11.16 -5.63
CA LEU A 194 -22.38 10.96 -4.21
C LEU A 194 -21.91 9.56 -3.81
N GLY A 195 -21.11 9.48 -2.75
CA GLY A 195 -20.54 8.22 -2.32
C GLY A 195 -19.54 8.35 -1.19
N LEU A 196 -18.83 7.24 -0.95
CA LEU A 196 -17.88 7.10 0.13
C LEU A 196 -16.57 6.46 -0.34
N GLY A 197 -15.46 6.94 0.21
CA GLY A 197 -14.16 6.30 0.07
C GLY A 197 -13.98 5.28 1.19
N LEU A 198 -13.94 4.00 0.84
CA LEU A 198 -13.67 2.90 1.76
C LEU A 198 -12.19 2.52 1.67
N HIS A 199 -11.48 2.58 2.79
CA HIS A 199 -10.13 2.04 2.93
C HIS A 199 -10.19 0.59 3.38
N PHE A 200 -9.32 -0.25 2.84
CA PHE A 200 -9.26 -1.66 3.24
C PHE A 200 -8.47 -1.79 4.54
N ALA A 201 -9.16 -2.13 5.63
CA ALA A 201 -8.55 -2.32 6.95
C ALA A 201 -8.05 -3.77 7.10
N GLU A 202 -8.92 -4.73 6.72
CA GLU A 202 -8.61 -6.16 6.72
C GLU A 202 -9.07 -6.82 5.43
N ILE A 203 -8.19 -7.65 4.88
CA ILE A 203 -8.40 -8.41 3.65
C ILE A 203 -7.63 -9.73 3.78
N SER A 204 -8.20 -10.83 3.29
CA SER A 204 -7.49 -12.11 3.30
C SER A 204 -6.34 -12.09 2.28
N PRO A 205 -5.24 -12.85 2.48
CA PRO A 205 -4.17 -12.91 1.50
C PRO A 205 -4.61 -13.40 0.11
N GLU A 206 -5.60 -14.29 0.05
CA GLU A 206 -6.17 -14.76 -1.23
C GLU A 206 -6.93 -13.63 -1.94
N ASP A 207 -7.79 -12.93 -1.20
CA ASP A 207 -8.56 -11.80 -1.71
C ASP A 207 -7.66 -10.65 -2.16
N GLU A 208 -6.61 -10.35 -1.42
CA GLU A 208 -5.62 -9.32 -1.76
C GLU A 208 -4.88 -9.67 -3.06
N ALA A 209 -4.44 -10.92 -3.20
CA ALA A 209 -3.81 -11.39 -4.43
C ALA A 209 -4.78 -11.32 -5.61
N ASN A 210 -6.04 -11.73 -5.44
CA ASN A 210 -7.07 -11.65 -6.48
C ASN A 210 -7.35 -10.20 -6.90
N LEU A 211 -7.44 -9.29 -5.93
CA LEU A 211 -7.57 -7.86 -6.19
C LEU A 211 -6.40 -7.37 -7.05
N ILE A 212 -5.16 -7.67 -6.66
CA ILE A 212 -3.98 -7.21 -7.41
C ILE A 212 -3.98 -7.75 -8.84
N VAL A 213 -4.31 -9.04 -9.04
CA VAL A 213 -4.47 -9.62 -10.37
C VAL A 213 -5.53 -8.89 -11.17
N TYR A 214 -6.67 -8.56 -10.56
CA TYR A 214 -7.74 -7.81 -11.22
C TYR A 214 -7.28 -6.41 -11.65
N LEU A 215 -6.61 -5.67 -10.78
CA LEU A 215 -6.09 -4.34 -11.10
C LEU A 215 -5.06 -4.40 -12.25
N MET A 216 -4.25 -5.45 -12.31
CA MET A 216 -3.33 -5.66 -13.45
C MET A 216 -4.08 -5.92 -14.77
N GLN A 217 -5.25 -6.56 -14.73
CA GLN A 217 -6.10 -6.70 -15.93
C GLN A 217 -6.67 -5.35 -16.37
N LEU A 218 -7.01 -4.46 -15.44
CA LEU A 218 -7.50 -3.11 -15.74
C LEU A 218 -6.39 -2.22 -16.30
N GLU A 219 -5.18 -2.26 -15.73
CA GLU A 219 -4.02 -1.52 -16.26
C GLU A 219 -3.75 -1.86 -17.72
N ARG A 220 -3.82 -3.15 -18.09
CA ARG A 220 -3.59 -3.61 -19.48
C ARG A 220 -4.65 -3.14 -20.48
N LYS A 221 -5.81 -2.70 -20.02
CA LYS A 221 -6.91 -2.20 -20.87
C LYS A 221 -6.90 -0.68 -21.04
N ARG A 222 -6.04 0.01 -20.29
CA ARG A 222 -5.89 1.47 -20.31
C ARG A 222 -5.01 1.91 -21.47
#